data_AF-A0A2T9YX25-F1
#
_entry.id   AF-A0A2T9YX25-F1
#
_cell.length_a   1.000
_cell.length_b   1.000
_cell.length_c   1.000
_cell.angle_alpha   90.00
_cell.angle_beta   90.00
_cell.angle_gamma   90.00
#
_symmetry.space_group_name_H-M   'P 1'
#
loop_
_entity.id
_entity.type
_entity.pdbx_description
1 polymer ?
#
loop_
_entity_poly.entity_id
_entity_poly.type
_entity_poly.pdbx_seq_one_letter_code
_entity_poly.pdbx_strand_id
1 'polypeptide(L)'
;MPVYHSSFNGLEGETQVVSGIPFLPLKTKTRGPAPIATSSSTESQKSLYSLSVQNFILPGDKSFPLAAMYLGPPTKTEADNLRLYLLQFRQEIAMRLLPHVYAENSNSPSKWWLSFQKRHFMNKSL
;
A
#
# COMPACT_ATOMS: atom_id res chain seq x y z
N MET A 1 8.75 21.40 -2.46
CA MET A 1 7.42 20.98 -2.97
C MET A 1 6.44 21.02 -1.81
N PRO A 2 5.22 21.54 -1.99
CA PRO A 2 4.21 21.49 -0.95
C PRO A 2 3.81 20.04 -0.66
N VAL A 3 3.39 19.78 0.58
CA VAL A 3 2.86 18.47 0.99
C VAL A 3 1.39 18.40 0.61
N TYR A 4 1.01 17.36 -0.11
CA TYR A 4 -0.39 17.09 -0.43
C TYR A 4 -1.05 16.36 0.73
N HIS A 5 -2.17 16.91 1.21
CA HIS A 5 -2.97 16.32 2.28
C HIS A 5 -4.20 15.64 1.68
N SER A 6 -4.70 14.59 2.34
CA SER A 6 -5.94 13.93 1.93
C SER A 6 -7.10 14.93 1.95
N SER A 7 -7.93 14.91 0.91
CA SER A 7 -9.19 15.65 0.87
C SER A 7 -10.36 14.85 1.46
N PHE A 8 -10.14 13.60 1.86
CA PHE A 8 -11.16 12.69 2.37
C PHE A 8 -11.33 12.74 3.91
N ASN A 9 -10.82 13.79 4.56
CA ASN A 9 -10.91 13.93 6.02
C ASN A 9 -12.36 14.14 6.50
N GLY A 10 -13.27 14.58 5.62
CA GLY A 10 -14.69 14.75 5.95
C GLY A 10 -15.46 13.44 6.15
N LEU A 11 -14.84 12.28 5.92
CA LEU A 11 -15.43 10.95 6.19
C LEU A 11 -15.17 10.47 7.64
N GLU A 12 -14.55 11.31 8.47
CA GLU A 12 -14.35 11.06 9.90
C GLU A 12 -15.71 10.83 10.60
N GLY A 13 -15.95 9.57 11.00
CA GLY A 13 -17.21 9.11 11.62
C GLY A 13 -18.02 8.12 10.78
N GLU A 14 -17.86 8.13 9.46
CA GLU A 14 -18.49 7.15 8.56
C GLU A 14 -17.59 5.92 8.32
N THR A 15 -16.28 6.11 8.40
CA THR A 15 -15.29 5.05 8.21
C THR A 15 -14.73 4.56 9.54
N GLN A 16 -14.60 3.25 9.70
CA GLN A 16 -13.91 2.66 10.84
C GLN A 16 -12.47 3.16 10.89
N VAL A 17 -12.01 3.61 12.06
CA VAL A 17 -10.62 4.03 12.28
C VAL A 17 -9.96 3.04 13.23
N VAL A 18 -8.81 2.50 12.83
CA VAL A 18 -7.99 1.62 13.65
C VAL A 18 -6.58 2.18 13.68
N SER A 19 -5.95 2.30 14.87
CA SER A 19 -4.56 2.78 14.99
C SER A 19 -4.29 4.18 14.42
N GLY A 20 -5.33 5.03 14.32
CA GLY A 20 -5.24 6.34 13.64
C GLY A 20 -5.24 6.25 12.11
N ILE A 21 -5.58 5.08 11.54
CA ILE A 21 -5.71 4.84 10.11
C ILE A 21 -7.20 4.68 9.77
N PRO A 22 -7.78 5.55 8.92
CA PRO A 22 -9.16 5.39 8.47
C PRO A 22 -9.27 4.29 7.40
N PHE A 23 -10.24 3.39 7.56
CA PHE A 23 -10.56 2.36 6.58
C PHE A 23 -11.41 2.97 5.46
N LEU A 24 -10.72 3.65 4.54
CA LEU A 24 -11.37 4.26 3.39
C LEU A 24 -11.86 3.19 2.40
N PRO A 25 -13.07 3.33 1.83
CA PRO A 25 -13.56 2.42 0.80
C PRO A 25 -12.65 2.43 -0.43
N LEU A 26 -12.21 1.25 -0.86
CA LEU A 26 -11.38 1.08 -2.04
C LEU A 26 -12.18 0.37 -3.14
N LYS A 27 -12.20 0.95 -4.34
CA LYS A 27 -12.71 0.26 -5.52
C LYS A 27 -11.68 -0.77 -5.99
N THR A 28 -11.73 -1.99 -5.47
CA THR A 28 -10.79 -3.06 -5.84
C THR A 28 -11.49 -4.19 -6.57
N LYS A 29 -10.87 -4.74 -7.62
CA LYS A 29 -11.39 -5.96 -8.29
C LYS A 29 -10.98 -7.24 -7.59
N THR A 30 -10.03 -7.17 -6.66
CA THR A 30 -9.50 -8.31 -5.92
C THR A 30 -10.37 -8.62 -4.70
N ARG A 31 -11.13 -9.72 -4.74
CA ARG A 31 -11.41 -10.55 -3.57
C ARG A 31 -10.49 -11.78 -3.70
N GLY A 32 -9.81 -12.19 -2.62
CA GLY A 32 -8.85 -13.32 -2.68
C GLY A 32 -9.52 -14.63 -3.14
N PRO A 33 -8.80 -15.75 -3.36
CA PRO A 33 -7.36 -16.02 -3.45
C PRO A 33 -6.87 -16.04 -4.93
N ALA A 34 -5.61 -15.69 -5.20
CA ALA A 34 -5.03 -15.41 -6.55
C ALA A 34 -5.15 -16.53 -7.62
N PRO A 35 -4.73 -16.40 -8.91
CA PRO A 35 -4.20 -15.25 -9.71
C PRO A 35 -4.80 -15.11 -11.16
N ILE A 36 -4.50 -14.05 -11.96
CA ILE A 36 -4.53 -14.06 -13.47
C ILE A 36 -3.45 -13.13 -14.09
N ALA A 37 -2.89 -13.51 -15.26
CA ALA A 37 -1.60 -13.12 -15.87
C ALA A 37 -1.67 -12.38 -17.24
N THR A 38 -0.55 -11.74 -17.70
CA THR A 38 0.06 -11.73 -19.08
C THR A 38 1.27 -10.75 -19.23
N SER A 39 2.20 -11.04 -20.18
CA SER A 39 3.68 -10.73 -20.36
C SER A 39 4.31 -9.32 -20.08
N SER A 40 5.64 -9.30 -19.82
CA SER A 40 6.67 -8.24 -19.54
C SER A 40 6.40 -7.11 -18.54
N SER A 41 5.15 -6.67 -18.37
CA SER A 41 4.68 -6.09 -17.11
C SER A 41 4.41 -7.18 -16.06
N THR A 42 4.32 -8.46 -16.47
CA THR A 42 3.90 -9.57 -15.59
C THR A 42 4.94 -10.02 -14.60
N GLU A 43 6.22 -9.98 -14.96
CA GLU A 43 7.26 -10.37 -14.01
C GLU A 43 7.27 -9.38 -12.85
N SER A 44 7.23 -8.08 -13.16
CA SER A 44 7.02 -7.03 -12.17
C SER A 44 5.68 -7.18 -11.45
N GLN A 45 4.61 -7.62 -12.12
CA GLN A 45 3.33 -7.94 -11.46
C GLN A 45 3.43 -9.09 -10.47
N LYS A 46 4.12 -10.18 -10.82
CA LYS A 46 4.34 -11.33 -9.93
C LYS A 46 5.21 -10.92 -8.74
N SER A 47 6.30 -10.19 -8.98
CA SER A 47 7.21 -9.69 -7.95
C SER A 47 6.52 -8.70 -6.99
N LEU A 48 5.75 -7.75 -7.53
CA LEU A 48 4.99 -6.80 -6.71
C LEU A 48 3.84 -7.47 -5.96
N TYR A 49 3.15 -8.45 -6.57
CA TYR A 49 2.13 -9.23 -5.88
C TYR A 49 2.75 -10.03 -4.72
N SER A 50 3.88 -10.70 -4.96
CA SER A 50 4.64 -11.39 -3.92
C SER A 50 5.01 -10.45 -2.78
N LEU A 51 5.59 -9.28 -3.09
CA LEU A 51 5.93 -8.24 -2.12
C LEU A 51 4.71 -7.72 -1.34
N SER A 52 3.55 -7.62 -1.99
CA SER A 52 2.31 -7.13 -1.38
C SER A 52 1.76 -8.09 -0.32
N VAL A 53 1.97 -9.41 -0.52
CA VAL A 53 1.46 -10.47 0.36
C VAL A 53 2.44 -10.85 1.47
N GLN A 54 3.73 -10.49 1.33
CA GLN A 54 4.74 -10.74 2.36
C GLN A 54 4.31 -10.16 3.72
N ASN A 55 4.75 -10.83 4.79
CA ASN A 55 4.50 -10.36 6.14
C ASN A 55 5.13 -8.97 6.34
N PHE A 56 4.29 -7.99 6.63
CA PHE A 56 4.71 -6.62 6.90
C PHE A 56 4.51 -6.25 8.37
N ILE A 57 5.34 -5.29 8.81
CA ILE A 57 5.28 -4.66 10.12
C ILE A 57 4.03 -3.79 10.23
N LEU A 58 3.35 -3.87 11.36
CA LEU A 58 2.14 -3.11 11.68
C LEU A 58 2.45 -2.00 12.70
N PRO A 59 1.63 -0.94 12.75
CA PRO A 59 1.61 -0.05 13.89
C PRO A 59 1.51 -0.85 15.20
N GLY A 60 2.39 -0.60 16.16
CA GLY A 60 2.51 -1.38 17.40
C GLY A 60 3.66 -2.39 17.43
N ASP A 61 4.22 -2.77 16.28
CA ASP A 61 5.43 -3.59 16.23
C ASP A 61 6.67 -2.78 16.63
N LYS A 62 7.60 -3.41 17.36
CA LYS A 62 8.84 -2.74 17.83
C LYS A 62 9.68 -2.17 16.70
N SER A 63 9.66 -2.81 15.53
CA SER A 63 10.43 -2.40 14.34
C SER A 63 9.68 -1.35 13.49
N PHE A 64 8.51 -0.89 13.91
CA PHE A 64 7.71 0.05 13.13
C PHE A 64 8.33 1.46 13.15
N PRO A 65 8.78 2.00 11.99
CA PRO A 65 9.60 3.22 11.91
C PRO A 65 8.85 4.53 12.24
N LEU A 66 7.51 4.46 12.31
CA LEU A 66 6.60 5.59 12.54
C LEU A 66 5.76 5.42 13.83
N ALA A 67 6.31 4.72 14.83
CA ALA A 67 5.62 4.45 16.09
C ALA A 67 5.20 5.71 16.88
N ALA A 68 5.84 6.86 16.64
CA ALA A 68 5.44 8.13 17.26
C ALA A 68 4.18 8.75 16.62
N MET A 69 3.80 8.33 15.41
CA MET A 69 2.68 8.90 14.66
C MET A 69 1.45 7.98 14.65
N TYR A 70 1.67 6.67 14.72
CA TYR A 70 0.59 5.68 14.70
C TYR A 70 0.54 4.92 16.02
N LEU A 71 -0.68 4.76 16.53
CA LEU A 71 -0.94 3.99 17.73
C LEU A 71 -0.97 2.50 17.41
N GLY A 72 -0.55 1.66 18.34
CA GLY A 72 -0.77 0.21 18.22
C GLY A 72 -2.26 -0.12 18.23
N PRO A 73 -2.69 -1.20 17.57
CA PRO A 73 -4.08 -1.63 17.58
C PRO A 73 -4.48 -2.02 19.02
N PRO A 74 -5.65 -1.59 19.49
CA PRO A 74 -6.06 -1.81 20.88
C PRO A 74 -6.47 -3.25 21.16
N THR A 75 -6.96 -3.98 20.14
CA THR A 75 -7.39 -5.37 20.25
C THR A 75 -6.79 -6.23 19.15
N LYS A 76 -6.66 -7.53 19.42
CA LYS A 76 -6.17 -8.50 18.43
C LYS A 76 -7.06 -8.55 17.17
N THR A 77 -8.38 -8.46 17.35
CA THR A 77 -9.34 -8.42 16.26
C THR A 77 -9.13 -7.19 15.35
N GLU A 78 -8.90 -6.03 15.93
CA GLU A 78 -8.59 -4.82 15.16
C GLU A 78 -7.23 -4.90 14.46
N ALA A 79 -6.24 -5.54 15.09
CA ALA A 79 -4.95 -5.81 14.46
C ALA A 79 -5.11 -6.70 13.21
N ASP A 80 -5.92 -7.76 13.30
CA ASP A 80 -6.22 -8.67 12.18
C ASP A 80 -6.97 -7.93 11.07
N ASN A 81 -7.97 -7.10 11.42
CA ASN A 81 -8.71 -6.28 10.47
C ASN A 81 -7.80 -5.25 9.76
N LEU A 82 -6.92 -4.58 10.52
CA LEU A 82 -5.94 -3.65 9.98
C LEU A 82 -4.97 -4.35 9.02
N ARG A 83 -4.55 -5.58 9.36
CA ARG A 83 -3.70 -6.39 8.49
C ARG A 83 -4.40 -6.73 7.18
N LEU A 84 -5.66 -7.16 7.23
CA LEU A 84 -6.45 -7.46 6.02
C LEU A 84 -6.66 -6.22 5.16
N TYR A 85 -6.97 -5.08 5.78
CA TYR A 85 -7.13 -3.80 5.08
C TYR A 85 -5.84 -3.37 4.37
N LEU A 86 -4.71 -3.38 5.09
CA LEU A 86 -3.41 -3.00 4.53
C LEU A 86 -2.92 -3.99 3.46
N LEU A 87 -3.24 -5.28 3.59
CA LEU A 87 -2.96 -6.29 2.57
C LEU A 87 -3.72 -5.96 1.27
N GLN A 88 -5.01 -5.65 1.37
CA GLN A 88 -5.83 -5.25 0.22
C GLN A 88 -5.29 -3.96 -0.40
N PHE A 89 -4.92 -2.98 0.42
CA PHE A 89 -4.36 -1.70 -0.05
C PHE A 89 -3.04 -1.88 -0.80
N ARG A 90 -2.13 -2.71 -0.29
CA ARG A 90 -0.85 -3.05 -0.95
C ARG A 90 -1.06 -3.66 -2.34
N GLN A 91 -1.97 -4.64 -2.43
CA GLN A 91 -2.28 -5.30 -3.70
C GLN A 91 -2.89 -4.33 -4.73
N GLU A 92 -3.80 -3.46 -4.29
CA GLU A 92 -4.45 -2.50 -5.19
C GLU A 92 -3.46 -1.44 -5.70
N ILE A 93 -2.57 -0.93 -4.84
CA ILE A 93 -1.51 0.00 -5.26
C ILE A 93 -0.56 -0.67 -6.26
N ALA A 94 -0.12 -1.90 -5.98
CA ALA A 94 0.75 -2.65 -6.88
C ALA A 94 0.11 -2.80 -8.28
N MET A 95 -1.18 -3.14 -8.33
CA MET A 95 -1.92 -3.29 -9.58
C MET A 95 -2.07 -1.96 -10.34
N ARG A 96 -2.34 -0.86 -9.63
CA ARG A 96 -2.55 0.47 -10.26
C ARG A 96 -1.25 1.15 -10.68
N LEU A 97 -0.14 0.88 -9.98
CA LEU A 97 1.14 1.51 -10.26
C LEU A 97 1.75 1.00 -11.58
N LEU A 98 1.60 -0.30 -11.88
CA LEU A 98 2.20 -0.92 -13.06
C LEU A 98 1.84 -0.25 -14.39
N PRO A 99 0.56 0.04 -14.69
CA PRO A 99 0.18 0.78 -15.90
C PRO A 99 0.85 2.15 -16.03
N HIS A 100 1.14 2.83 -14.91
CA HIS A 100 1.83 4.12 -14.93
C HIS A 100 3.34 3.98 -15.14
N VAL A 101 3.96 2.95 -14.54
CA VAL A 101 5.40 2.70 -14.68
C VAL A 101 5.75 2.21 -16.09
N TYR A 102 4.89 1.41 -16.71
CA TYR A 102 5.07 0.84 -18.04
C TYR A 102 4.25 1.57 -19.13
N ALA A 103 3.85 2.82 -18.88
CA ALA A 103 2.96 3.58 -19.77
C ALA A 103 3.53 3.79 -21.19
N GLU A 104 4.85 4.01 -21.30
CA GLU A 104 5.51 4.27 -22.59
C GLU A 104 6.01 2.99 -23.29
N ASN A 105 6.39 1.97 -22.53
CA ASN A 105 6.90 0.70 -23.05
C ASN A 105 6.55 -0.44 -22.10
N SER A 106 5.91 -1.50 -22.60
CA SER A 106 5.56 -2.68 -21.79
C SER A 106 6.77 -3.49 -21.34
N ASN A 107 7.92 -3.36 -22.02
CA ASN A 107 9.14 -4.10 -21.73
C ASN A 107 10.13 -3.34 -20.85
N SER A 108 9.98 -2.02 -20.68
CA SER A 108 10.91 -1.21 -19.88
C SER A 108 10.19 -0.24 -18.94
N PRO A 109 10.55 -0.21 -17.65
CA PRO A 109 9.96 0.73 -16.70
C PRO A 109 10.42 2.16 -16.99
N SER A 110 9.54 3.12 -16.74
CA SER A 110 9.81 4.54 -16.91
C SER A 110 10.94 5.02 -15.97
N LYS A 111 11.96 5.62 -16.57
CA LYS A 111 13.08 6.23 -15.83
C LYS A 111 12.63 7.32 -14.86
N TRP A 112 11.54 8.03 -15.18
CA TRP A 112 11.02 9.12 -14.36
C TRP A 112 10.43 8.59 -13.05
N TRP A 113 9.74 7.45 -13.11
CA TRP A 113 9.27 6.76 -11.91
C TRP A 113 10.42 6.13 -11.11
N LEU A 114 11.36 5.46 -11.78
CA LEU A 114 12.50 4.83 -11.10
C LEU A 114 13.50 5.83 -10.48
N SER A 115 13.49 7.09 -10.92
CA SER A 115 14.31 8.15 -10.33
C SER A 115 14.00 8.39 -8.84
N PHE A 116 12.81 7.99 -8.37
CA PHE A 116 12.38 8.12 -6.99
C PHE A 116 12.73 6.91 -6.11
N GLN A 117 13.29 5.82 -6.67
CA GLN A 117 13.50 4.57 -5.92
C GLN A 117 14.38 4.72 -4.66
N LYS A 118 15.33 5.67 -4.67
CA LYS A 118 16.25 5.95 -3.55
C LYS A 118 15.75 7.09 -2.64
N ARG A 119 14.57 7.66 -2.92
CA ARG A 119 14.01 8.79 -2.17
C ARG A 119 12.97 8.26 -1.19
N HIS A 120 13.29 8.33 0.09
CA HIS A 120 12.42 7.86 1.15
C HIS A 120 11.53 8.98 1.68
N PHE A 121 10.22 8.77 1.69
CA PHE A 121 9.29 9.72 2.33
C PHE A 121 9.64 9.83 3.82
N MET A 122 9.80 11.08 4.30
CA MET A 122 10.21 11.39 5.68
C MET A 122 11.51 10.71 6.13
N ASN A 123 12.39 10.32 5.19
CA ASN A 123 13.60 9.52 5.47
C ASN A 123 13.30 8.20 6.23
N LYS A 124 12.14 7.59 5.99
CA LYS A 124 11.73 6.31 6.59
C LYS A 124 11.55 5.21 5.52
N SER A 125 11.77 3.97 5.92
CA SER A 125 11.59 2.76 5.11
C SER A 125 10.80 1.73 5.90
N LEU A 126 9.93 0.98 5.21
CA LEU A 126 9.02 -0.03 5.76
C LEU A 126 9.56 -1.44 5.54
#